data_AF-A0A970UC37-F1
#
_entry.id   AF-A0A970UC37-F1
#
_cell.length_a   1.000
_cell.length_b   1.000
_cell.length_c   1.000
_cell.angle_alpha   90.00
_cell.angle_beta   90.00
_cell.angle_gamma   90.00
#
_symmetry.space_group_name_H-M   'P 1'
#
loop_
_entity.id
_entity.type
_entity.pdbx_description
1 polymer ?
#
loop_
_entity_poly.entity_id
_entity_poly.type
_entity_poly.pdbx_seq_one_letter_code
_entity_poly.pdbx_strand_id
1 'polypeptide(L)'
;MNQKLNPRKNYELTRKKIGYVARRQATPADYQRIGFMSGLEVHQQLLTDQKLFCRCPAGLYNDNDDYDAEVVRHMRPTLSELGEYDGTALMEFKTKKEIIYRVKNQTTCTYEVDDTPPFPVNRQALDIAIMISLLSKLNIVGEVHITRKQYLDGSIPTGFQRTAIIGVEGEIPLRNKKIRLIQLSLEEDSCREISDIGHVRIYKTDRLGMPLIETVTYPDCTHPDEVREACDYIRFLNRSTNKVRTGIGAGRQ
;
A
#
# COMPACT_ATOMS: atom_id res chain seq x y z
N MET A 1 19.67 -21.17 41.42
CA MET A 1 20.49 -21.57 40.25
C MET A 1 19.91 -20.90 39.01
N ASN A 2 20.58 -19.87 38.48
CA ASN A 2 20.23 -19.28 37.19
C ASN A 2 20.52 -20.32 36.09
N GLN A 3 19.51 -21.06 35.64
CA GLN A 3 19.64 -21.81 34.39
C GLN A 3 19.92 -20.78 33.30
N LYS A 4 21.16 -20.72 32.80
CA LYS A 4 21.50 -19.92 31.62
C LYS A 4 20.53 -20.33 30.51
N LEU A 5 19.67 -19.41 30.11
CA LEU A 5 18.77 -19.58 28.97
C LEU A 5 19.64 -19.94 27.77
N ASN A 6 19.44 -21.13 27.21
CA ASN A 6 20.10 -21.54 25.97
C ASN A 6 19.11 -21.30 24.83
N PRO A 7 19.27 -20.23 24.01
CA PRO A 7 18.30 -19.88 22.98
C PRO A 7 18.10 -20.99 21.96
N ARG A 8 19.16 -21.73 21.62
CA ARG A 8 19.11 -22.83 20.65
C ARG A 8 18.30 -24.02 21.18
N LYS A 9 18.55 -24.43 22.43
CA LYS A 9 17.77 -25.48 23.08
C LYS A 9 16.30 -25.09 23.20
N ASN A 10 16.01 -23.82 23.53
CA ASN A 10 14.65 -23.31 23.61
C ASN A 10 13.94 -23.34 22.23
N TYR A 11 14.64 -22.93 21.17
CA TYR A 11 14.16 -22.99 19.79
C TYR A 11 13.84 -24.43 19.35
N GLU A 12 14.74 -25.37 19.59
CA GLU A 12 14.56 -26.79 19.22
C GLU A 12 13.38 -27.44 19.99
N LEU A 13 13.28 -27.18 21.30
CA LEU A 13 12.16 -27.63 22.12
C LEU A 13 10.83 -27.04 21.63
N THR A 14 10.80 -25.75 21.31
CA THR A 14 9.61 -25.08 20.78
C THR A 14 9.20 -25.70 19.45
N ARG A 15 10.15 -25.89 18.51
CA ARG A 15 9.88 -26.54 17.21
C ARG A 15 9.27 -27.92 17.37
N LYS A 16 9.80 -28.74 18.28
CA LYS A 16 9.25 -30.07 18.55
C LYS A 16 7.85 -29.97 19.18
N LYS A 17 7.68 -29.08 20.16
CA LYS A 17 6.41 -28.89 20.88
C LYS A 17 5.27 -28.44 19.96
N ILE A 18 5.55 -27.55 19.00
CA ILE A 18 4.54 -27.05 18.05
C ILE A 18 4.33 -27.99 16.85
N GLY A 19 5.07 -29.11 16.77
CA GLY A 19 5.01 -30.01 15.61
C GLY A 19 5.44 -29.30 14.31
N TYR A 20 6.55 -28.56 14.36
CA TYR A 20 7.08 -27.83 13.20
C TYR A 20 7.36 -28.80 12.04
N VAL A 21 6.82 -28.48 10.87
CA VAL A 21 7.09 -29.17 9.61
C VAL A 21 7.77 -28.20 8.66
N ALA A 22 8.85 -28.62 8.03
CA ALA A 22 9.53 -27.78 7.03
C ALA A 22 8.67 -27.63 5.78
N ARG A 23 8.70 -26.46 5.13
CA ARG A 23 7.88 -26.15 3.93
C ARG A 23 7.98 -27.20 2.81
N ARG A 24 9.15 -27.81 2.63
CA ARG A 24 9.41 -28.85 1.61
C ARG A 24 8.75 -30.20 1.94
N GLN A 25 8.41 -30.43 3.20
CA GLN A 25 7.78 -31.66 3.72
C GLN A 25 6.30 -31.46 4.05
N ALA A 26 5.85 -30.20 4.16
CA ALA A 26 4.48 -29.85 4.52
C ALA A 26 3.49 -30.30 3.44
N THR A 27 2.40 -30.92 3.90
CA THR A 27 1.29 -31.41 3.08
C THR A 27 0.07 -30.49 3.22
N PRO A 28 -0.94 -30.60 2.35
CA PRO A 28 -2.22 -29.90 2.55
C PRO A 28 -2.86 -30.15 3.92
N ALA A 29 -2.72 -31.38 4.46
CA ALA A 29 -3.24 -31.73 5.78
C ALA A 29 -2.54 -30.97 6.92
N ASP A 30 -1.26 -30.61 6.77
CA ASP A 30 -0.55 -29.79 7.76
C ASP A 30 -1.11 -28.38 7.85
N TYR A 31 -1.42 -27.77 6.69
CA TYR A 31 -2.02 -26.43 6.65
C TYR A 31 -3.44 -26.43 7.17
N GLN A 32 -4.22 -27.47 6.88
CA GLN A 32 -5.55 -27.66 7.45
C GLN A 32 -5.49 -27.83 8.97
N ARG A 33 -4.55 -28.63 9.48
CA ARG A 33 -4.36 -28.86 10.93
C ARG A 33 -4.08 -27.57 11.70
N ILE A 34 -3.35 -26.63 11.11
CA ILE A 34 -3.05 -25.34 11.75
C ILE A 34 -4.11 -24.26 11.44
N GLY A 35 -5.13 -24.58 10.64
CA GLY A 35 -6.15 -23.62 10.22
C GLY A 35 -5.56 -22.47 9.39
N PHE A 36 -4.61 -22.76 8.49
CA PHE A 36 -3.98 -21.72 7.68
C PHE A 36 -5.04 -20.99 6.85
N MET A 37 -5.01 -19.65 6.94
CA MET A 37 -5.83 -18.74 6.16
C MET A 37 -4.95 -17.54 5.77
N SER A 38 -5.05 -17.11 4.52
CA SER A 38 -4.31 -15.95 4.02
C SER A 38 -5.13 -15.18 3.00
N GLY A 39 -5.10 -13.86 3.12
CA GLY A 39 -5.51 -12.92 2.08
C GLY A 39 -4.29 -12.26 1.44
N LEU A 40 -4.53 -11.47 0.42
CA LEU A 40 -3.55 -10.63 -0.27
C LEU A 40 -4.06 -9.19 -0.32
N GLU A 41 -3.14 -8.26 -0.17
CA GLU A 41 -3.31 -6.84 -0.47
C GLU A 41 -2.25 -6.47 -1.49
N VAL A 42 -2.67 -6.21 -2.73
CA VAL A 42 -1.74 -5.98 -3.84
C VAL A 42 -1.90 -4.56 -4.35
N HIS A 43 -0.84 -3.77 -4.22
CA HIS A 43 -0.74 -2.44 -4.81
C HIS A 43 -0.08 -2.48 -6.18
N GLN A 44 -0.60 -1.74 -7.14
CA GLN A 44 -0.05 -1.64 -8.48
C GLN A 44 -0.18 -0.21 -9.03
N GLN A 45 0.96 0.42 -9.35
CA GLN A 45 0.96 1.75 -9.98
C GLN A 45 0.40 1.68 -11.40
N LEU A 46 -0.44 2.64 -11.75
CA LEU A 46 -1.03 2.76 -13.07
C LEU A 46 -0.10 3.50 -14.04
N LEU A 47 -0.13 3.10 -15.31
CA LEU A 47 0.58 3.79 -16.39
C LEU A 47 -0.30 4.93 -16.91
N THR A 48 -0.08 6.10 -16.35
CA THR A 48 -0.79 7.35 -16.67
C THR A 48 0.21 8.45 -16.99
N ASP A 49 -0.27 9.49 -17.68
CA ASP A 49 0.54 10.66 -18.06
C ASP A 49 0.71 11.64 -16.88
N GLN A 50 -0.32 11.75 -16.03
CA GLN A 50 -0.40 12.68 -14.92
C GLN A 50 -0.75 11.99 -13.61
N LYS A 51 -0.36 12.61 -12.49
CA LYS A 51 -0.73 12.20 -11.13
C LYS A 51 -2.25 12.26 -10.89
N LEU A 52 -2.72 11.63 -9.81
CA LEU A 52 -4.14 11.32 -9.59
C LEU A 52 -5.00 12.57 -9.36
N PHE A 53 -4.50 13.54 -8.60
CA PHE A 53 -5.25 14.72 -8.18
C PHE A 53 -4.53 16.03 -8.48
N CYS A 54 -3.54 16.00 -9.37
CA CYS A 54 -2.91 17.19 -9.93
C CYS A 54 -2.57 16.96 -11.41
N ARG A 55 -1.74 17.84 -11.98
CA ARG A 55 -1.32 17.78 -13.40
C ARG A 55 0.18 17.55 -13.58
N CYS A 56 0.90 17.29 -12.49
CA CYS A 56 2.30 16.88 -12.54
C CYS A 56 2.46 15.55 -13.29
N PRO A 57 3.60 15.36 -13.98
CA PRO A 57 3.86 14.13 -14.72
C PRO A 57 3.94 12.92 -13.78
N ALA A 58 3.34 11.81 -14.19
CA ALA A 58 3.47 10.55 -13.47
C ALA A 58 4.68 9.73 -13.95
N GLY A 59 5.40 9.11 -13.01
CA GLY A 59 6.54 8.24 -13.29
C GLY A 59 7.82 8.92 -13.74
N LEU A 60 7.93 10.22 -13.49
CA LEU A 60 9.19 10.93 -13.54
C LEU A 60 9.75 11.00 -12.11
N TYR A 61 11.00 10.59 -11.95
CA TYR A 61 11.67 10.45 -10.66
C TYR A 61 13.00 11.19 -10.67
N ASN A 62 13.38 11.79 -9.55
CA ASN A 62 14.66 12.46 -9.37
C ASN A 62 15.56 11.76 -8.33
N ASP A 63 16.86 12.01 -8.41
CA ASP A 63 17.82 11.52 -7.43
C ASP A 63 17.66 12.27 -6.10
N ASN A 64 18.22 11.71 -5.02
CA ASN A 64 18.02 12.23 -3.66
C ASN A 64 18.47 13.69 -3.51
N ASP A 65 19.56 14.07 -4.19
CA ASP A 65 20.16 15.40 -4.12
C ASP A 65 19.83 16.27 -5.34
N ASP A 66 18.98 15.79 -6.25
CA ASP A 66 18.42 16.59 -7.35
C ASP A 66 17.05 17.15 -6.94
N TYR A 67 17.06 18.32 -6.32
CA TYR A 67 15.86 19.03 -5.87
C TYR A 67 16.07 20.55 -6.00
N ASP A 68 14.96 21.29 -6.09
CA ASP A 68 14.98 22.74 -6.29
C ASP A 68 14.66 23.49 -4.97
N ALA A 69 13.96 22.86 -4.03
CA ALA A 69 13.65 23.41 -2.72
C ALA A 69 13.37 22.34 -1.66
N GLU A 70 13.35 22.76 -0.40
CA GLU A 70 12.93 21.96 0.75
C GLU A 70 11.77 22.63 1.49
N VAL A 71 10.80 21.83 1.91
CA VAL A 71 9.65 22.26 2.72
C VAL A 71 9.66 21.50 4.03
N VAL A 72 9.68 22.23 5.14
CA VAL A 72 9.65 21.64 6.49
C VAL A 72 8.22 21.60 7.01
N ARG A 73 7.78 20.45 7.53
CA ARG A 73 6.46 20.24 8.12
C ARG A 73 6.56 19.47 9.44
N HIS A 74 5.51 19.60 10.24
CA HIS A 74 5.31 18.89 11.49
C HIS A 74 3.88 18.36 11.54
N MET A 75 3.73 17.04 11.68
CA MET A 75 2.40 16.42 11.73
C MET A 75 1.75 16.62 13.08
N ARG A 76 0.42 16.73 13.11
CA ARG A 76 -0.37 16.88 14.34
C ARG A 76 -1.53 15.88 14.34
N PRO A 77 -1.78 15.18 15.47
CA PRO A 77 -2.92 14.31 15.58
C PRO A 77 -4.21 15.13 15.66
N THR A 78 -5.31 14.57 15.17
CA THR A 78 -6.64 15.19 15.22
C THR A 78 -7.46 14.53 16.33
N LEU A 79 -8.28 15.33 17.01
CA LEU A 79 -9.23 14.82 18.01
C LEU A 79 -10.38 14.09 17.33
N SER A 80 -10.83 12.98 17.92
CA SER A 80 -12.08 12.34 17.57
C SER A 80 -13.28 13.20 17.99
N GLU A 81 -14.46 12.83 17.53
CA GLU A 81 -15.73 13.44 17.95
C GLU A 81 -15.95 13.37 19.48
N LEU A 82 -15.34 12.39 20.15
CA LEU A 82 -15.39 12.20 21.60
C LEU A 82 -14.29 12.97 22.34
N GLY A 83 -13.46 13.75 21.64
CA GLY A 83 -12.35 14.49 22.23
C GLY A 83 -11.14 13.61 22.58
N GLU A 84 -11.05 12.41 22.00
CA GLU A 84 -9.95 11.48 22.24
C GLU A 84 -8.99 11.43 21.04
N TYR A 85 -7.70 11.25 21.30
CA TYR A 85 -6.72 11.00 20.25
C TYR A 85 -6.62 9.51 19.94
N ASP A 86 -6.41 9.18 18.67
CA ASP A 86 -5.94 7.85 18.30
C ASP A 86 -4.58 7.57 18.97
N GLY A 87 -4.47 6.42 19.63
CA GLY A 87 -3.28 6.05 20.39
C GLY A 87 -2.02 5.94 19.52
N THR A 88 -2.17 5.47 18.28
CA THR A 88 -1.06 5.31 17.33
C THR A 88 -0.61 6.68 16.82
N ALA A 89 -1.54 7.55 16.45
CA ALA A 89 -1.25 8.93 16.06
C ALA A 89 -0.56 9.70 17.19
N LEU A 90 -0.99 9.51 18.45
CA LEU A 90 -0.34 10.13 19.59
C LEU A 90 1.09 9.61 19.81
N MET A 91 1.33 8.31 19.60
CA MET A 91 2.68 7.73 19.68
C MET A 91 3.60 8.29 18.60
N GLU A 92 3.13 8.41 17.36
CA GLU A 92 3.92 9.02 16.28
C GLU A 92 4.17 10.50 16.57
N PHE A 93 3.19 11.26 17.05
CA PHE A 93 3.38 12.67 17.43
C PHE A 93 4.44 12.85 18.52
N LYS A 94 4.50 11.94 19.50
CA LYS A 94 5.50 11.97 20.59
C LYS A 94 6.93 11.78 20.10
N THR A 95 7.14 11.23 18.90
CA THR A 95 8.48 11.14 18.29
C THR A 95 9.05 12.51 17.91
N LYS A 96 8.18 13.55 17.82
CA LYS A 96 8.53 14.95 17.51
C LYS A 96 9.39 15.05 16.25
N LYS A 97 9.03 14.29 15.21
CA LYS A 97 9.75 14.30 13.93
C LYS A 97 9.59 15.66 13.26
N GLU A 98 10.72 16.21 12.83
CA GLU A 98 10.79 17.24 11.80
C GLU A 98 10.84 16.53 10.45
N ILE A 99 9.91 16.88 9.55
CA ILE A 99 9.80 16.24 8.24
C ILE A 99 10.21 17.23 7.18
N ILE A 100 11.18 16.84 6.35
CA ILE A 100 11.71 17.65 5.25
C ILE A 100 11.26 17.00 3.94
N TYR A 101 10.53 17.76 3.13
CA TYR A 101 10.13 17.37 1.78
C TYR A 101 11.02 18.08 0.75
N ARG A 102 11.84 17.31 0.03
CA ARG A 102 12.58 17.78 -1.14
C ARG A 102 11.68 17.78 -2.36
N VAL A 103 11.54 18.95 -2.98
CA VAL A 103 10.65 19.18 -4.11
C VAL A 103 11.44 19.55 -5.36
N LYS A 104 11.00 19.03 -6.51
CA LYS A 104 11.55 19.37 -7.83
C LYS A 104 10.44 20.01 -8.64
N ASN A 105 10.69 21.20 -9.19
CA ASN A 105 9.72 21.98 -9.98
C ASN A 105 9.15 21.19 -11.17
N GLN A 106 9.93 20.25 -11.71
CA GLN A 106 9.51 19.40 -12.83
C GLN A 106 8.47 18.33 -12.43
N THR A 107 8.50 17.84 -11.19
CA THR A 107 7.68 16.69 -10.73
C THR A 107 6.67 17.06 -9.65
N THR A 108 6.76 18.27 -9.10
CA THR A 108 6.02 18.71 -7.92
C THR A 108 5.28 20.02 -8.20
N CYS A 109 4.04 20.12 -7.74
CA CYS A 109 3.26 21.35 -7.71
C CYS A 109 2.76 21.68 -6.29
N THR A 110 2.12 22.83 -6.13
CA THR A 110 1.59 23.31 -4.83
C THR A 110 0.56 22.38 -4.21
N TYR A 111 -0.14 21.56 -4.99
CA TYR A 111 -1.03 20.51 -4.48
C TYR A 111 -0.29 19.49 -3.62
N GLU A 112 0.89 19.06 -4.07
CA GLU A 112 1.64 17.97 -3.43
C GLU A 112 2.25 18.37 -2.09
N VAL A 113 2.44 19.67 -1.87
CA VAL A 113 2.93 20.22 -0.59
C VAL A 113 1.82 20.76 0.30
N ASP A 114 0.55 20.47 -0.03
CA ASP A 114 -0.66 20.89 0.69
C ASP A 114 -0.92 22.41 0.71
N ASP A 115 -0.50 23.12 -0.34
CA ASP A 115 -0.77 24.56 -0.51
C ASP A 115 -1.84 24.84 -1.57
N THR A 116 -2.49 23.80 -2.13
CA THR A 116 -3.58 23.94 -3.11
C THR A 116 -4.58 22.78 -2.97
N PRO A 117 -5.90 23.04 -3.02
CA PRO A 117 -6.92 21.99 -3.01
C PRO A 117 -6.72 20.95 -4.13
N PRO A 118 -7.22 19.71 -3.95
CA PRO A 118 -7.15 18.69 -4.99
C PRO A 118 -7.87 19.11 -6.27
N PHE A 119 -7.27 18.78 -7.41
CA PHE A 119 -7.94 18.87 -8.70
C PHE A 119 -8.91 17.68 -8.87
N PRO A 120 -9.85 17.75 -9.84
CA PRO A 120 -10.67 16.60 -10.19
C PRO A 120 -9.81 15.38 -10.53
N VAL A 121 -10.29 14.20 -10.11
CA VAL A 121 -9.64 12.90 -10.29
C VAL A 121 -9.19 12.70 -11.74
N ASN A 122 -7.99 12.16 -11.92
CA ASN A 122 -7.47 11.79 -13.22
C ASN A 122 -8.39 10.74 -13.87
N ARG A 123 -9.04 11.12 -14.97
CA ARG A 123 -9.98 10.26 -15.70
C ARG A 123 -9.31 9.05 -16.31
N GLN A 124 -8.08 9.17 -16.80
CA GLN A 124 -7.30 8.04 -17.31
C GLN A 124 -7.06 7.00 -16.21
N ALA A 125 -6.69 7.45 -15.00
CA ALA A 125 -6.49 6.56 -13.86
C ALA A 125 -7.80 5.86 -13.46
N LEU A 126 -8.90 6.60 -13.41
CA LEU A 126 -10.22 6.07 -13.09
C LEU A 126 -10.68 5.02 -14.12
N ASP A 127 -10.52 5.31 -15.41
CA ASP A 127 -10.92 4.39 -16.49
C ASP A 127 -10.13 3.07 -16.42
N ILE A 128 -8.82 3.14 -16.11
CA ILE A 128 -7.98 1.96 -15.91
C ILE A 128 -8.42 1.17 -14.67
N ALA A 129 -8.72 1.85 -13.56
CA ALA A 129 -9.19 1.19 -12.35
C ALA A 129 -10.54 0.48 -12.55
N ILE A 130 -11.48 1.11 -13.27
CA ILE A 130 -12.76 0.49 -13.65
C ILE A 130 -12.53 -0.72 -14.56
N MET A 131 -11.66 -0.61 -15.56
CA MET A 131 -11.30 -1.72 -16.45
C MET A 131 -10.78 -2.94 -15.66
N ILE A 132 -9.82 -2.72 -14.77
CA ILE A 132 -9.24 -3.81 -13.95
C ILE A 132 -10.29 -4.37 -12.99
N SER A 133 -11.18 -3.52 -12.46
CA SER A 133 -12.29 -3.98 -11.62
C SER A 133 -13.23 -4.93 -12.37
N LEU A 134 -13.60 -4.58 -13.60
CA LEU A 134 -14.43 -5.44 -14.47
C LEU A 134 -13.73 -6.75 -14.85
N LEU A 135 -12.43 -6.71 -15.18
CA LEU A 135 -11.63 -7.91 -15.44
C LEU A 135 -11.58 -8.85 -14.23
N SER A 136 -11.62 -8.28 -13.03
CA SER A 136 -11.64 -8.99 -11.76
C SER A 136 -13.06 -9.35 -11.29
N LYS A 137 -14.06 -9.15 -12.16
CA LYS A 137 -15.49 -9.40 -11.92
C LYS A 137 -16.08 -8.71 -10.68
N LEU A 138 -15.52 -7.56 -10.31
CA LEU A 138 -16.04 -6.74 -9.22
C LEU A 138 -17.33 -6.04 -9.66
N ASN A 139 -18.22 -5.79 -8.70
CA ASN A 139 -19.38 -4.92 -8.88
C ASN A 139 -18.92 -3.46 -8.76
N ILE A 140 -19.06 -2.70 -9.84
CA ILE A 140 -18.65 -1.29 -9.88
C ILE A 140 -19.60 -0.45 -9.02
N VAL A 141 -19.04 0.46 -8.21
CA VAL A 141 -19.84 1.38 -7.40
C VAL A 141 -20.61 2.36 -8.28
N GLY A 142 -21.85 2.68 -7.89
CA GLY A 142 -22.68 3.65 -8.64
C GLY A 142 -22.16 5.09 -8.57
N GLU A 143 -21.43 5.43 -7.51
CA GLU A 143 -20.78 6.72 -7.31
C GLU A 143 -19.45 6.51 -6.58
N VAL A 144 -18.40 7.21 -7.03
CA VAL A 144 -17.06 7.12 -6.45
C VAL A 144 -16.87 8.25 -5.44
N HIS A 145 -16.73 7.89 -4.17
CA HIS A 145 -16.48 8.81 -3.07
C HIS A 145 -15.00 8.79 -2.68
N ILE A 146 -14.34 9.96 -2.75
CA ILE A 146 -12.95 10.09 -2.32
C ILE A 146 -12.91 10.28 -0.81
N THR A 147 -12.21 9.39 -0.13
CA THR A 147 -12.03 9.37 1.33
C THR A 147 -10.59 9.72 1.70
N ARG A 148 -10.37 10.02 2.99
CA ARG A 148 -9.07 10.43 3.53
C ARG A 148 -8.62 9.41 4.59
N LYS A 149 -7.68 8.53 4.23
CA LYS A 149 -7.05 7.57 5.15
C LYS A 149 -5.89 8.26 5.86
N GLN A 150 -5.89 8.33 7.18
CA GLN A 150 -4.92 9.15 7.94
C GLN A 150 -3.52 8.54 7.99
N TYR A 151 -2.48 9.36 7.87
CA TYR A 151 -1.06 9.01 7.96
C TYR A 151 -0.29 10.09 8.72
N LEU A 152 0.20 9.78 9.91
CA LEU A 152 0.96 10.74 10.73
C LEU A 152 2.48 10.59 10.61
N ASP A 153 2.95 9.60 9.86
CA ASP A 153 4.38 9.30 9.69
C ASP A 153 5.12 10.33 8.82
N GLY A 154 4.42 11.25 8.17
CA GLY A 154 5.02 12.23 7.27
C GLY A 154 5.26 11.73 5.85
N SER A 155 4.88 10.50 5.51
CA SER A 155 5.00 9.98 4.13
C SER A 155 4.13 10.74 3.12
N ILE A 156 3.14 11.48 3.60
CA ILE A 156 2.23 12.31 2.81
C ILE A 156 2.06 13.69 3.50
N PRO A 157 2.38 14.81 2.82
CA PRO A 157 2.34 16.16 3.40
C PRO A 157 1.00 16.59 4.00
N THR A 158 -0.12 16.12 3.46
CA THR A 158 -1.48 16.41 3.95
C THR A 158 -1.85 15.68 5.25
N GLY A 159 -1.06 14.69 5.65
CA GLY A 159 -1.37 13.80 6.78
C GLY A 159 -2.47 12.79 6.52
N PHE A 160 -2.89 12.63 5.26
CA PHE A 160 -3.81 11.60 4.83
C PHE A 160 -3.62 11.26 3.35
N GLN A 161 -3.80 10.00 2.99
CA GLN A 161 -3.88 9.52 1.62
C GLN A 161 -5.32 9.67 1.13
N ARG A 162 -5.49 10.18 -0.10
CA ARG A 162 -6.80 10.11 -0.76
C ARG A 162 -6.95 8.74 -1.42
N THR A 163 -8.05 8.07 -1.11
CA THR A 163 -8.39 6.73 -1.62
C THR A 163 -9.88 6.64 -1.92
N ALA A 164 -10.26 5.85 -2.92
CA ALA A 164 -11.64 5.64 -3.31
C ALA A 164 -11.88 4.19 -3.75
N ILE A 165 -12.94 3.56 -3.23
CA ILE A 165 -13.35 2.22 -3.66
C ILE A 165 -14.00 2.33 -5.04
N ILE A 166 -13.55 1.50 -5.98
CA ILE A 166 -14.04 1.48 -7.37
C ILE A 166 -14.97 0.30 -7.62
N GLY A 167 -14.68 -0.85 -7.01
CA GLY A 167 -15.53 -2.03 -7.11
C GLY A 167 -15.40 -2.93 -5.89
N VAL A 168 -16.45 -3.70 -5.62
CA VAL A 168 -16.56 -4.61 -4.47
C VAL A 168 -17.07 -5.98 -4.88
N GLU A 169 -16.79 -6.99 -4.06
CA GLU A 169 -17.30 -8.37 -4.23
C GLU A 169 -17.02 -8.97 -5.61
N GLY A 170 -15.76 -9.34 -5.83
CA GLY A 170 -15.27 -9.91 -7.09
C GLY A 170 -14.68 -11.29 -6.92
N GLU A 171 -14.07 -11.83 -7.98
CA GLU A 171 -13.43 -13.14 -7.92
C GLU A 171 -12.33 -13.29 -8.96
N ILE A 172 -11.26 -13.99 -8.58
CA ILE A 172 -10.25 -14.49 -9.51
C ILE A 172 -10.22 -16.02 -9.51
N PRO A 173 -10.11 -16.66 -10.69
CA PRO A 173 -9.97 -18.11 -10.77
C PRO A 173 -8.53 -18.53 -10.46
N LEU A 174 -8.39 -19.53 -9.59
CA LEU A 174 -7.21 -20.39 -9.49
C LEU A 174 -7.52 -21.73 -10.17
N ARG A 175 -6.52 -22.60 -10.27
CA ARG A 175 -6.64 -23.91 -10.93
C ARG A 175 -7.80 -24.76 -10.41
N ASN A 176 -8.03 -24.77 -9.09
CA ASN A 176 -8.99 -25.68 -8.45
C ASN A 176 -10.12 -24.98 -7.69
N LYS A 177 -10.08 -23.65 -7.58
CA LYS A 177 -11.10 -22.86 -6.87
C LYS A 177 -11.08 -21.41 -7.31
N LYS A 178 -11.99 -20.62 -6.77
CA LYS A 178 -11.97 -19.16 -6.91
C LYS A 178 -11.53 -18.51 -5.61
N ILE A 179 -10.82 -17.40 -5.70
CA ILE A 179 -10.51 -16.51 -4.58
C ILE A 179 -11.40 -15.29 -4.70
N ARG A 180 -12.16 -15.00 -3.66
CA ARG A 180 -13.02 -13.82 -3.64
C ARG A 180 -12.19 -12.57 -3.41
N LEU A 181 -12.62 -11.46 -4.00
CA LEU A 181 -12.08 -10.13 -3.80
C LEU A 181 -13.04 -9.31 -2.95
N ILE A 182 -12.53 -8.67 -1.91
CA ILE A 182 -13.32 -7.74 -1.08
C ILE A 182 -13.56 -6.47 -1.89
N GLN A 183 -12.48 -5.86 -2.39
CA GLN A 183 -12.55 -4.59 -3.10
C GLN A 183 -11.35 -4.34 -4.01
N LEU A 184 -11.54 -3.39 -4.93
CA LEU A 184 -10.46 -2.67 -5.60
C LEU A 184 -10.62 -1.17 -5.33
N SER A 185 -9.55 -0.54 -4.85
CA SER A 185 -9.48 0.90 -4.59
C SER A 185 -8.53 1.60 -5.56
N LEU A 186 -8.77 2.88 -5.83
CA LEU A 186 -7.88 3.81 -6.53
C LEU A 186 -7.39 4.86 -5.53
N GLU A 187 -6.08 5.02 -5.43
CA GLU A 187 -5.44 5.87 -4.43
C GLU A 187 -4.15 6.53 -4.91
N GLU A 188 -3.69 7.50 -4.11
CA GLU A 188 -2.40 8.18 -4.28
C GLU A 188 -1.26 7.35 -3.69
N ASP A 189 -0.15 7.17 -4.40
CA ASP A 189 1.08 6.66 -3.77
C ASP A 189 1.74 7.75 -2.89
N SER A 190 2.55 7.32 -1.93
CA SER A 190 3.26 8.18 -0.97
C SER A 190 4.58 8.73 -1.53
N CYS A 191 5.18 9.69 -0.82
CA CYS A 191 6.54 10.15 -1.08
C CYS A 191 7.55 8.98 -1.06
N ARG A 192 8.73 9.18 -1.67
CA ARG A 192 9.86 8.26 -1.49
C ARG A 192 10.70 8.73 -0.31
N GLU A 193 10.98 7.82 0.61
CA GLU A 193 11.88 8.08 1.74
C GLU A 193 13.32 8.20 1.23
N ILE A 194 14.03 9.20 1.75
CA ILE A 194 15.47 9.39 1.55
C ILE A 194 16.21 8.93 2.81
N SER A 195 15.75 9.35 3.99
CA SER A 195 16.34 8.97 5.26
C SER A 195 15.36 9.13 6.43
N ASP A 196 15.56 8.32 7.47
CA ASP A 196 14.92 8.44 8.78
C ASP A 196 15.98 8.29 9.88
N ILE A 197 16.44 9.42 10.45
CA ILE A 197 17.53 9.43 11.43
C ILE A 197 17.16 10.34 12.60
N GLY A 198 17.08 9.76 13.80
CA GLY A 198 16.80 10.51 15.03
C GLY A 198 15.43 11.18 14.97
N HIS A 199 15.40 12.51 15.05
CA HIS A 199 14.17 13.31 14.95
C HIS A 199 13.92 13.89 13.56
N VAL A 200 14.72 13.56 12.56
CA VAL A 200 14.57 14.11 11.20
C VAL A 200 14.23 13.00 10.22
N ARG A 201 13.19 13.21 9.42
CA ARG A 201 12.83 12.34 8.30
C ARG A 201 12.81 13.14 7.00
N ILE A 202 13.48 12.63 5.98
CA ILE A 202 13.60 13.30 4.68
C ILE A 202 12.89 12.47 3.63
N TYR A 203 12.01 13.12 2.88
CA TYR A 203 11.26 12.56 1.76
C TYR A 203 11.49 13.36 0.49
N LYS A 204 11.26 12.74 -0.66
CA LYS A 204 11.06 13.43 -1.94
C LYS A 204 9.67 13.15 -2.50
N THR A 205 9.09 14.18 -3.11
CA THR A 205 7.69 14.23 -3.53
C THR A 205 7.42 13.67 -4.92
N ASP A 206 8.44 13.26 -5.67
CA ASP A 206 8.28 12.83 -7.06
C ASP A 206 7.30 11.69 -7.30
N ARG A 207 7.16 10.77 -6.33
CA ARG A 207 6.17 9.69 -6.36
C ARG A 207 4.80 10.05 -5.76
N LEU A 208 4.74 11.08 -4.93
CA LEU A 208 3.51 11.48 -4.27
C LEU A 208 2.41 11.73 -5.29
N GLY A 209 1.22 11.18 -5.06
CA GLY A 209 0.08 11.37 -5.95
C GLY A 209 0.11 10.50 -7.21
N MET A 210 1.10 9.61 -7.40
CA MET A 210 1.05 8.64 -8.48
C MET A 210 -0.19 7.76 -8.36
N PRO A 211 -0.98 7.54 -9.43
CA PRO A 211 -2.18 6.72 -9.34
C PRO A 211 -1.82 5.26 -9.11
N LEU A 212 -2.48 4.66 -8.14
CA LEU A 212 -2.23 3.31 -7.69
C LEU A 212 -3.56 2.60 -7.44
N ILE A 213 -3.65 1.33 -7.83
CA ILE A 213 -4.77 0.48 -7.44
C ILE A 213 -4.37 -0.45 -6.30
N GLU A 214 -5.30 -0.70 -5.39
CA GLU A 214 -5.18 -1.67 -4.31
C GLU A 214 -6.22 -2.78 -4.55
N THR A 215 -5.79 -4.03 -4.71
CA THR A 215 -6.68 -5.19 -4.80
C THR A 215 -6.61 -5.98 -3.51
N VAL A 216 -7.73 -6.15 -2.83
CA VAL A 216 -7.82 -6.85 -1.54
C VAL A 216 -8.62 -8.15 -1.70
N THR A 217 -8.03 -9.28 -1.33
CA THR A 217 -8.71 -10.58 -1.35
C THR A 217 -9.35 -10.91 0.01
N TYR A 218 -10.39 -11.75 -0.02
CA TYR A 218 -10.79 -12.48 1.18
C TYR A 218 -9.65 -13.44 1.61
N PRO A 219 -9.61 -13.87 2.88
CA PRO A 219 -8.60 -14.82 3.37
C PRO A 219 -8.88 -16.27 2.94
N ASP A 220 -9.20 -16.46 1.65
CA ASP A 220 -9.65 -17.74 1.08
C ASP A 220 -8.49 -18.69 0.75
N CYS A 221 -7.23 -18.24 0.78
CA CYS A 221 -6.07 -19.10 0.54
C CYS A 221 -5.81 -19.99 1.76
N THR A 222 -5.78 -21.30 1.57
CA THR A 222 -5.64 -22.30 2.64
C THR A 222 -4.27 -22.96 2.66
N HIS A 223 -3.37 -22.60 1.73
CA HIS A 223 -1.96 -22.94 1.80
C HIS A 223 -1.08 -21.97 0.97
N PRO A 224 0.24 -21.92 1.20
CA PRO A 224 1.14 -20.94 0.57
C PRO A 224 1.22 -21.01 -0.97
N ASP A 225 0.97 -22.17 -1.59
CA ASP A 225 0.99 -22.26 -3.06
C ASP A 225 -0.19 -21.51 -3.70
N GLU A 226 -1.36 -21.51 -3.07
CA GLU A 226 -2.50 -20.71 -3.51
C GLU A 226 -2.23 -19.21 -3.35
N VAL A 227 -1.55 -18.79 -2.27
CA VAL A 227 -1.15 -17.39 -2.08
C VAL A 227 -0.28 -16.92 -3.24
N ARG A 228 0.72 -17.73 -3.63
CA ARG A 228 1.57 -17.44 -4.80
C ARG A 228 0.74 -17.40 -6.08
N GLU A 229 -0.12 -18.39 -6.30
CA GLU A 229 -0.92 -18.49 -7.52
C GLU A 229 -1.88 -17.31 -7.68
N ALA A 230 -2.58 -16.92 -6.60
CA ALA A 230 -3.45 -15.75 -6.56
C ALA A 230 -2.68 -14.46 -6.84
N CYS A 231 -1.50 -14.32 -6.23
CA CYS A 231 -0.66 -13.15 -6.46
C CYS A 231 -0.14 -13.05 -7.90
N ASP A 232 0.31 -14.18 -8.47
CA ASP A 232 0.71 -14.26 -9.87
C ASP A 232 -0.47 -13.94 -10.80
N TYR A 233 -1.67 -14.43 -10.49
CA TYR A 233 -2.88 -14.13 -11.25
C TYR A 233 -3.19 -12.63 -11.26
N ILE A 234 -3.23 -11.98 -10.08
CA ILE A 234 -3.46 -10.54 -9.97
C ILE A 234 -2.40 -9.77 -10.77
N ARG A 235 -1.12 -10.15 -10.65
CA ARG A 235 -0.03 -9.54 -11.41
C ARG A 235 -0.24 -9.66 -12.92
N PHE A 236 -0.59 -10.85 -13.42
CA PHE A 236 -0.76 -11.08 -14.86
C PHE A 236 -2.02 -10.42 -15.40
N LEU A 237 -3.13 -10.44 -14.66
CA LEU A 237 -4.36 -9.72 -15.00
C LEU A 237 -4.06 -8.22 -15.17
N ASN A 238 -3.43 -7.60 -14.18
CA ASN A 238 -3.07 -6.19 -14.23
C ASN A 238 -2.16 -5.87 -15.42
N ARG A 239 -1.11 -6.68 -15.64
CA ARG A 239 -0.16 -6.48 -16.75
C ARG A 239 -0.76 -6.71 -18.13
N SER A 240 -1.76 -7.59 -18.26
CA SER A 240 -2.42 -7.88 -19.54
C SER A 240 -3.13 -6.67 -20.14
N THR A 241 -3.47 -5.67 -19.31
CA THR A 241 -4.06 -4.41 -19.78
C THR A 241 -3.07 -3.54 -20.57
N ASN A 242 -1.75 -3.72 -20.37
CA ASN A 242 -0.71 -2.76 -20.79
C ASN A 242 -0.92 -1.34 -20.24
N LYS A 243 -1.69 -1.19 -19.14
CA LYS A 243 -2.03 0.09 -18.49
C LYS A 243 -1.49 0.22 -17.07
N VAL A 244 -0.55 -0.65 -16.69
CA VAL A 244 0.11 -0.62 -15.39
C VAL A 244 1.62 -0.50 -15.56
N ARG A 245 2.29 0.10 -14.57
CA ARG A 245 3.74 0.21 -14.57
C ARG A 245 4.39 -1.14 -14.26
N THR A 246 5.57 -1.35 -14.81
CA THR A 246 6.41 -2.52 -14.50
C THR A 246 7.82 -2.05 -14.14
N GLY A 247 8.57 -2.91 -13.45
CA GLY A 247 9.89 -2.56 -12.92
C GLY A 247 9.89 -2.37 -11.40
N ILE A 248 11.03 -1.90 -10.89
CA ILE A 248 11.27 -1.73 -9.45
C ILE A 248 10.32 -0.68 -8.89
N GLY A 249 9.67 -0.99 -7.76
CA GLY A 249 8.76 -0.07 -7.06
C GLY A 249 7.39 0.11 -7.71
N ALA A 250 7.09 -0.57 -8.83
CA ALA A 250 5.82 -0.43 -9.53
C ALA A 250 4.66 -1.21 -8.89
N GLY A 251 4.93 -2.16 -7.98
CA GLY A 251 3.92 -2.90 -7.24
C GLY A 251 4.39 -3.41 -5.89
N ARG A 252 3.45 -3.71 -4.99
CA ARG A 252 3.65 -4.24 -3.63
C ARG A 252 2.64 -5.37 -3.38
N GLN A 253 3.03 -6.39 -2.64
CA GLN A 253 2.28 -7.65 -2.44
C GLN A 253 2.46 -8.15 -1.01
#